data_AF-A0A821RJ71-F1
#
_entry.id   AF-A0A821RJ71-F1
#
_cell.length_a   1.000
_cell.length_b   1.000
_cell.length_c   1.000
_cell.angle_alpha   90.00
_cell.angle_beta   90.00
_cell.angle_gamma   90.00
#
_symmetry.space_group_name_H-M   'P 1'
#
loop_
_entity.id
_entity.type
_entity.pdbx_description
1 polymer ?
#
loop_
_entity_poly.entity_id
_entity_poly.type
_entity_poly.pdbx_seq_one_letter_code
_entity_poly.pdbx_strand_id
1 'polypeptide(L)'
;MESSMTIEELIQEIDQPNLTSWKLFAKGSGVNVYRRTDDDHKLVQYKCFSHIPDVTPEIFYKVALDVEYRLVWDKYLKEAKEISDGEKNGVYWQVAMALFIDNRDVCFVGKQDLK
;
A
#
# COMPACT_ATOMS: atom_id res chain seq x y z
N MET A 1 4.40 6.42 -19.08
CA MET A 1 4.67 6.49 -17.62
C MET A 1 3.62 7.42 -17.05
N GLU A 2 2.54 6.90 -16.46
CA GLU A 2 1.51 7.74 -15.81
C GLU A 2 2.22 8.65 -14.79
N SER A 3 1.93 9.96 -14.80
CA SER A 3 2.40 10.86 -13.75
C SER A 3 1.82 10.38 -12.43
N SER A 4 2.67 10.23 -11.41
CA SER A 4 2.22 9.98 -10.06
C SER A 4 1.28 11.09 -9.63
N MET A 5 0.13 10.74 -9.03
CA MET A 5 -0.80 11.73 -8.50
C MET A 5 -0.10 12.65 -7.50
N THR A 6 -0.51 13.91 -7.46
CA THR A 6 -0.04 14.85 -6.44
C THR A 6 -0.70 14.56 -5.09
N ILE A 7 -0.19 15.18 -4.02
CA ILE A 7 -0.78 15.06 -2.69
C ILE A 7 -2.19 15.66 -2.68
N GLU A 8 -2.41 16.75 -3.40
CA GLU A 8 -3.71 17.42 -3.50
C GLU A 8 -4.74 16.54 -4.20
N GLU A 9 -4.34 15.86 -5.28
CA GLU A 9 -5.20 14.89 -5.99
C GLU A 9 -5.53 13.69 -5.09
N LEU A 10 -4.55 13.21 -4.31
CA LEU A 10 -4.76 12.14 -3.32
C LEU A 10 -5.76 12.55 -2.22
N ILE A 11 -5.64 13.78 -1.70
CA ILE A 11 -6.57 14.30 -0.69
C ILE A 11 -7.99 14.41 -1.28
N GLN A 12 -8.11 14.94 -2.50
CA GLN A 12 -9.40 15.04 -3.17
C GLN A 12 -10.04 13.65 -3.39
N GLU A 13 -9.25 12.63 -3.71
CA GLU A 13 -9.75 11.27 -3.87
C GLU A 13 -10.27 10.64 -2.56
N ILE A 14 -9.76 11.06 -1.39
CA ILE A 14 -10.27 10.61 -0.09
C ILE A 14 -11.70 11.12 0.11
N ASP A 15 -11.95 12.40 -0.19
CA ASP A 15 -13.26 13.04 -0.01
C ASP A 15 -14.26 12.68 -1.11
N GLN A 16 -13.80 12.66 -2.37
CA GLN A 16 -14.61 12.42 -3.57
C GLN A 16 -13.93 11.39 -4.48
N PRO A 17 -14.11 10.09 -4.20
CA PRO A 17 -13.48 9.02 -4.99
C PRO A 17 -13.88 9.06 -6.47
N ASN A 18 -12.91 9.22 -7.37
CA ASN A 18 -13.15 9.03 -8.80
C ASN A 18 -13.11 7.53 -9.16
N LEU A 19 -14.30 6.96 -9.33
CA LEU A 19 -14.50 5.54 -9.60
C LEU A 19 -15.01 5.25 -11.03
N THR A 20 -15.04 6.25 -11.92
CA THR A 20 -15.64 6.14 -13.26
C THR A 20 -15.09 4.97 -14.09
N SER A 21 -13.78 4.71 -14.00
CA SER A 21 -13.10 3.61 -14.70
C SER A 21 -12.82 2.38 -13.80
N TRP A 22 -13.42 2.33 -12.61
CA TRP A 22 -13.13 1.34 -11.59
C TRP A 22 -14.34 0.43 -11.32
N LYS A 23 -14.09 -0.87 -11.14
CA LYS A 23 -15.14 -1.85 -10.83
C LYS A 23 -14.98 -2.36 -9.40
N LEU A 24 -16.07 -2.45 -8.65
CA LEU A 24 -16.04 -3.08 -7.32
C LEU A 24 -15.60 -4.54 -7.47
N PHE A 25 -14.53 -4.92 -6.76
CA PHE A 25 -13.91 -6.24 -6.83
C PHE A 25 -14.17 -7.06 -5.57
N ALA A 26 -14.07 -6.44 -4.40
CA ALA A 26 -14.35 -7.08 -3.12
C ALA A 26 -14.93 -6.09 -2.11
N LYS A 27 -15.71 -6.60 -1.16
CA LYS A 27 -16.28 -5.83 -0.05
C LYS A 27 -16.35 -6.70 1.19
N GLY A 28 -15.87 -6.20 2.32
CA GLY A 28 -15.89 -6.92 3.60
C GLY A 28 -15.18 -6.15 4.71
N SER A 29 -15.57 -6.37 5.97
CA SER A 29 -14.94 -5.75 7.15
C SER A 29 -14.78 -4.23 7.08
N GLY A 30 -15.75 -3.53 6.47
CA GLY A 30 -15.68 -2.07 6.31
C GLY A 30 -14.69 -1.58 5.24
N VAL A 31 -14.19 -2.47 4.38
CA VAL A 31 -13.30 -2.15 3.25
C VAL A 31 -14.02 -2.42 1.92
N ASN A 32 -13.98 -1.46 1.02
CA ASN A 32 -14.36 -1.61 -0.38
C ASN A 32 -13.09 -1.60 -1.24
N VAL A 33 -12.92 -2.64 -2.06
CA VAL A 33 -11.79 -2.78 -2.99
C VAL A 33 -12.30 -2.66 -4.41
N TYR A 34 -11.76 -1.70 -5.15
CA TYR A 34 -12.04 -1.48 -6.56
C TYR A 34 -10.83 -1.87 -7.40
N ARG A 35 -11.10 -2.32 -8.62
CA ARG A 35 -10.09 -2.84 -9.55
C ARG A 35 -10.27 -2.25 -10.94
N ARG A 36 -9.17 -1.92 -11.59
CA ARG A 36 -9.08 -1.54 -12.99
C ARG A 36 -7.96 -2.33 -13.65
N THR A 37 -8.21 -2.87 -14.85
CA THR A 37 -7.18 -3.53 -15.65
C THR A 37 -6.65 -2.54 -16.67
N ASP A 38 -5.34 -2.52 -16.84
CA ASP A 38 -4.67 -1.87 -17.96
C ASP A 38 -4.47 -2.93 -19.05
N ASP A 39 -5.27 -2.84 -20.10
CA ASP A 39 -5.34 -3.84 -21.17
C ASP A 39 -4.03 -3.91 -21.99
N ASP A 40 -3.25 -2.82 -22.03
CA ASP A 40 -1.98 -2.76 -22.76
C ASP A 40 -0.87 -3.52 -22.02
N HIS A 41 -0.83 -3.40 -20.69
CA HIS A 41 0.26 -3.92 -19.87
C HIS A 41 -0.10 -5.22 -19.13
N LYS A 42 -1.36 -5.66 -19.21
CA LYS A 42 -1.93 -6.76 -18.39
C LYS A 42 -1.73 -6.56 -16.89
N LEU A 43 -1.49 -5.32 -16.49
CA LEU A 43 -1.35 -4.92 -15.10
C LEU A 43 -2.72 -4.60 -14.52
N VAL A 44 -2.83 -4.77 -13.22
CA VAL A 44 -4.06 -4.51 -12.48
C VAL A 44 -3.77 -3.49 -11.41
N GLN A 45 -4.58 -2.44 -11.40
CA GLN A 45 -4.55 -1.40 -10.39
C GLN A 45 -5.69 -1.60 -9.40
N TYR A 46 -5.47 -1.18 -8.15
CA TYR A 46 -6.43 -1.30 -7.06
C TYR A 46 -6.61 0.03 -6.33
N LYS A 47 -7.83 0.30 -5.89
CA LYS A 47 -8.16 1.35 -4.91
C LYS A 47 -8.91 0.72 -3.73
N CYS A 48 -8.52 1.09 -2.52
CA CYS A 48 -9.14 0.60 -1.30
C CYS A 48 -9.69 1.77 -0.49
N PHE A 49 -10.96 1.71 -0.12
CA PHE A 49 -11.61 2.71 0.73
C PHE A 49 -12.14 2.03 1.99
N SER A 50 -11.86 2.62 3.14
CA SER A 50 -12.31 2.12 4.43
C SER A 50 -12.49 3.25 5.44
N HIS A 51 -13.28 2.99 6.47
CA HIS A 51 -13.43 3.84 7.63
C HIS A 51 -13.12 3.00 8.89
N ILE A 52 -12.11 3.43 9.66
CA ILE A 52 -11.64 2.72 10.86
C ILE A 52 -11.93 3.63 12.07
N PRO A 53 -13.11 3.49 12.72
CA PRO A 53 -13.56 4.46 13.72
C PRO A 53 -12.69 4.50 14.98
N ASP A 54 -12.06 3.39 15.33
CA ASP A 54 -11.33 3.22 16.59
C ASP A 54 -9.83 3.56 16.48
N VAL A 55 -9.38 4.05 15.32
CA VAL A 55 -7.96 4.33 15.04
C VAL A 55 -7.83 5.76 14.53
N THR A 56 -7.04 6.57 15.22
CA THR A 56 -6.74 7.94 14.75
C THR A 56 -5.77 7.92 13.57
N PRO A 57 -5.78 8.93 12.69
CA PRO A 57 -4.84 9.03 11.58
C PRO A 57 -3.37 8.95 12.00
N GLU A 58 -3.03 9.49 13.17
CA GLU A 58 -1.66 9.48 13.71
C GLU A 58 -1.24 8.07 14.13
N ILE A 59 -2.14 7.30 14.75
CA ILE A 59 -1.87 5.91 15.11
C ILE A 59 -1.71 5.08 13.83
N PHE A 60 -2.62 5.26 12.86
CA PHE A 60 -2.55 4.56 11.58
C PHE A 60 -1.21 4.85 10.87
N TYR A 61 -0.80 6.12 10.80
CA TYR A 61 0.45 6.53 10.18
C TYR A 61 1.68 5.89 10.84
N LYS A 62 1.74 5.91 12.19
CA LYS A 62 2.84 5.28 12.94
C LYS A 62 2.92 3.77 12.68
N VAL A 63 1.78 3.08 12.77
CA VAL A 63 1.72 1.62 12.52
C VAL A 63 2.04 1.28 11.06
N ALA A 64 1.66 2.12 10.11
CA ALA A 64 1.90 1.90 8.69
C ALA A 64 3.39 1.99 8.30
N LEU A 65 4.16 2.82 9.00
CA LEU A 65 5.59 3.04 8.73
C LEU A 65 6.53 2.23 9.61
N ASP A 66 6.06 1.69 10.72
CA ASP A 66 6.86 0.88 11.63
C ASP A 66 7.11 -0.53 11.06
N VAL A 67 8.30 -0.71 10.48
CA VAL A 67 8.72 -1.97 9.84
C VAL A 67 8.84 -3.09 10.86
N GLU A 68 9.37 -2.82 12.05
CA GLU A 68 9.56 -3.82 13.09
C GLU A 68 8.21 -4.29 13.64
N TYR A 69 7.32 -3.35 13.94
CA TYR A 69 5.99 -3.68 14.44
C TYR A 69 5.14 -4.40 13.39
N ARG A 70 5.33 -4.12 12.09
CA ARG A 70 4.63 -4.84 11.03
C ARG A 70 4.89 -6.35 11.06
N LEU A 71 6.13 -6.77 11.37
CA LEU A 71 6.48 -8.20 11.49
C LEU A 71 5.75 -8.90 12.65
N VAL A 72 5.25 -8.15 13.64
CA VAL A 72 4.51 -8.70 14.77
C VAL A 72 3.10 -9.13 14.38
N TRP A 73 2.39 -8.33 13.58
CA TRP A 73 0.96 -8.54 13.33
C TRP A 73 0.63 -8.97 11.89
N ASP A 74 1.47 -8.65 10.90
CA ASP A 74 1.22 -9.03 9.52
C ASP A 74 1.67 -10.46 9.23
N LYS A 75 0.72 -11.41 9.33
CA LYS A 75 0.95 -12.83 9.06
C LYS A 75 1.44 -13.16 7.64
N TYR A 76 1.32 -12.23 6.68
CA TYR A 76 1.78 -12.43 5.31
C TYR A 76 3.19 -11.89 5.08
N LEU A 77 3.72 -11.07 5.99
CA LEU A 77 5.08 -10.57 5.90
C LEU A 77 6.06 -11.67 6.33
N LYS A 78 7.01 -12.01 5.47
CA LYS A 78 8.06 -13.00 5.76
C LYS A 78 9.31 -12.34 6.31
N GLU A 79 9.73 -11.27 5.66
CA GLU A 79 10.91 -10.49 6.04
C GLU A 79 10.66 -9.04 5.64
N ALA A 80 11.04 -8.13 6.51
CA ALA A 80 11.19 -6.73 6.16
C ALA A 80 12.33 -6.13 6.97
N LYS A 81 13.06 -5.21 6.35
CA LYS A 81 14.15 -4.48 7.01
C LYS A 81 14.40 -3.15 6.32
N GLU A 82 14.79 -2.18 7.11
CA GLU A 82 15.33 -0.93 6.59
C GLU A 82 16.66 -1.21 5.88
N ILE A 83 16.85 -0.56 4.74
CA ILE A 83 18.06 -0.64 3.92
C ILE A 83 18.53 0.78 3.60
N SER A 84 19.84 0.96 3.50
CA SER A 84 20.45 2.25 3.15
C SER A 84 21.66 2.03 2.26
N ASP A 85 21.85 2.90 1.27
CA ASP A 85 23.06 2.96 0.44
C ASP A 85 23.97 4.14 0.84
N GLY A 86 23.62 4.87 1.91
CA GLY A 86 24.32 6.07 2.39
C GLY A 86 23.75 7.39 1.85
N GLU A 87 23.05 7.38 0.71
CA GLU A 87 22.38 8.55 0.14
C GLU A 87 20.85 8.47 0.30
N LYS A 88 20.31 7.25 0.25
CA LYS A 88 18.88 6.96 0.28
C LYS A 88 18.59 5.89 1.31
N ASN A 89 17.48 6.10 2.00
CA ASN A 89 16.89 5.09 2.88
C ASN A 89 15.72 4.44 2.16
N GLY A 90 15.57 3.14 2.36
CA GLY A 90 14.48 2.36 1.79
C GLY A 90 14.13 1.18 2.69
N VAL A 91 13.23 0.35 2.20
CA VAL A 91 12.77 -0.85 2.89
C VAL A 91 12.79 -2.02 1.92
N TYR A 92 13.42 -3.12 2.34
CA TYR A 92 13.23 -4.43 1.74
C TYR A 92 11.98 -5.08 2.33
N TRP A 93 11.14 -5.68 1.49
CA TRP A 93 9.85 -6.23 1.90
C TRP A 93 9.52 -7.51 1.16
N GLN A 94 9.41 -8.64 1.86
CA GLN A 94 9.08 -9.95 1.29
C GLN A 94 7.74 -10.49 1.81
N VAL A 95 6.83 -10.80 0.90
CA VAL A 95 5.49 -11.33 1.19
C VAL A 95 5.41 -12.83 0.90
N ALA A 96 4.78 -13.55 1.83
CA ALA A 96 4.39 -14.94 1.68
C ALA A 96 3.30 -15.09 0.62
N MET A 97 3.53 -15.93 -0.38
CA MET A 97 2.50 -16.28 -1.36
C MET A 97 1.81 -17.59 -0.98
N ALA A 98 0.66 -17.85 -1.62
CA ALA A 98 -0.05 -19.12 -1.47
C ALA A 98 0.79 -20.29 -1.98
N LEU A 99 0.41 -21.51 -1.57
CA LEU A 99 1.09 -22.75 -1.97
C LEU A 99 1.31 -22.80 -3.49
N PHE A 100 2.50 -23.24 -3.89
CA PHE A 100 2.98 -23.37 -5.28
C PHE A 100 3.31 -22.06 -6.01
N ILE A 101 3.29 -20.92 -5.32
CA ILE A 101 3.78 -19.65 -5.85
C ILE A 101 4.96 -19.21 -4.98
N ASP A 102 6.09 -18.89 -5.61
CA ASP A 102 7.23 -18.33 -4.89
C ASP A 102 6.86 -17.00 -4.23
N ASN A 103 7.46 -16.73 -3.07
CA ASN A 103 7.34 -15.45 -2.40
C ASN A 103 7.69 -14.29 -3.35
N ARG A 104 7.19 -13.11 -3.01
CA ARG A 104 7.47 -11.88 -3.76
C ARG A 104 8.13 -10.87 -2.86
N ASP A 105 9.16 -10.23 -3.36
CA ASP A 105 9.86 -9.16 -2.67
C ASP A 105 9.92 -7.89 -3.50
N VAL A 106 10.01 -6.77 -2.79
CA VAL A 106 10.18 -5.44 -3.35
C VAL A 106 11.15 -4.64 -2.48
N CYS A 107 11.91 -3.75 -3.13
CA CYS A 107 12.65 -2.69 -2.46
C CYS A 107 12.02 -1.36 -2.84
N PHE A 108 11.68 -0.52 -1.88
CA PHE A 108 11.16 0.81 -2.15
C PHE A 108 11.88 1.87 -1.33
N VAL A 109 12.10 3.02 -1.96
CA VAL A 109 12.65 4.23 -1.32
C VAL A 109 11.46 5.06 -0.88
N GLY A 110 11.29 5.22 0.43
CA GLY A 110 10.32 6.16 0.96
C GLY A 110 10.90 7.58 0.88
N LYS A 111 10.07 8.58 0.56
CA LYS A 111 10.35 9.96 1.02
C LYS A 111 10.13 9.99 2.53
N GLN A 112 11.06 9.42 3.28
CA GLN A 112 11.15 9.61 4.72
C GLN A 112 11.76 10.98 4.96
N ASP A 113 10.94 12.03 4.95
CA ASP A 113 11.27 13.22 5.74
C ASP A 113 10.96 12.87 7.21
N LEU A 114 11.75 11.96 7.78
CA LEU A 114 11.76 11.68 9.21
C LEU A 114 12.58 12.78 9.89
N LYS A 115 11.93 13.91 10.21
CA LYS A 115 12.38 14.84 11.24
C LYS A 115 11.20 15.35 12.05
#